data_AF-A0A1C5SSB8-F1
#
_entry.id   AF-A0A1C5SSB8-F1
#
_cell.length_a   1.000
_cell.length_b   1.000
_cell.length_c   1.000
_cell.angle_alpha   90.00
_cell.angle_beta   90.00
_cell.angle_gamma   90.00
#
_symmetry.space_group_name_H-M   'P 1'
#
loop_
_entity.id
_entity.type
_entity.pdbx_description
1 polymer ?
#
loop_
_entity_poly.entity_id
_entity_poly.type
_entity_poly.pdbx_seq_one_letter_code
_entity_poly.pdbx_strand_id
1 'polypeptide(L)'
;MWDNSEVIAIVQNEQYKGIMIQNKCETVGFGDNKKVRKRNKEDWSVVEGAIPRIVSDEMFDEVNKMLRVEARGIEKSTKKRKKNLFICPYCGRKLMNSSAVCTPKLLCPKRRMVRTGECQQIFMLKSEAQDKVLEITKEICRTLIQEEELKKASKDKRKVTSDEYLISELKAEYDRISNSTVSCYQSYREGKYTKEEYVQLRKTNQELLADLENQISDLQEKVANQEPDSEEKIEQLTQYSMLEQYDGDVLSNIIDKVLIYNDKDIEVVFKGENFIRNAV
;
A
#
# COMPACT_ATOMS: atom_id res chain seq x y z
N MET A 1 -30.27 28.49 21.90
CA MET A 1 -28.85 28.50 21.47
C MET A 1 -28.87 28.47 19.95
N TRP A 2 -28.25 29.44 19.29
CA TRP A 2 -28.24 29.53 17.82
C TRP A 2 -27.24 28.53 17.24
N ASP A 3 -27.64 27.73 16.25
CA ASP A 3 -26.71 26.84 15.52
C ASP A 3 -25.99 27.60 14.39
N ASN A 4 -24.76 27.21 14.07
CA ASN A 4 -23.99 27.83 12.99
C ASN A 4 -24.73 27.73 11.64
N SER A 5 -25.45 26.63 11.41
CA SER A 5 -26.24 26.44 10.19
C SER A 5 -27.38 27.46 10.08
N GLU A 6 -28.00 27.81 11.22
CA GLU A 6 -29.09 28.79 11.29
C GLU A 6 -28.57 30.21 11.03
N VAL A 7 -27.40 30.54 11.59
CA VAL A 7 -26.74 31.84 11.36
C VAL A 7 -26.38 31.99 9.88
N ILE A 8 -25.80 30.96 9.25
CA ILE A 8 -25.47 30.98 7.82
C ILE A 8 -26.73 31.11 6.97
N ALA A 9 -27.81 30.42 7.31
CA ALA A 9 -29.08 30.51 6.58
C ALA A 9 -29.70 31.91 6.64
N ILE A 10 -29.51 32.63 7.74
CA ILE A 10 -29.91 34.03 7.89
C ILE A 10 -29.04 34.93 6.99
N VAL A 11 -27.71 34.81 7.09
CA VAL A 11 -26.79 35.65 6.31
C VAL A 11 -27.00 35.47 4.79
N GLN A 12 -27.37 34.26 4.36
CA GLN A 12 -27.63 33.92 2.95
C GLN A 12 -29.06 34.24 2.47
N ASN A 13 -29.94 34.76 3.33
CA ASN A 13 -31.33 34.97 2.95
C ASN A 13 -31.51 36.26 2.12
N GLU A 14 -31.78 36.09 0.83
CA GLU A 14 -32.01 37.18 -0.14
C GLU A 14 -33.20 38.09 0.22
N GLN A 15 -34.09 37.66 1.13
CA GLN A 15 -35.18 38.51 1.64
C GLN A 15 -34.66 39.79 2.31
N TYR A 16 -33.44 39.78 2.86
CA TYR A 16 -32.84 40.97 3.45
C TYR A 16 -32.46 42.06 2.42
N LYS A 17 -32.38 41.71 1.12
CA LYS A 17 -32.23 42.65 -0.01
C LYS A 17 -33.57 43.30 -0.41
N GLY A 18 -34.68 42.88 0.18
CA GLY A 18 -36.04 43.29 -0.17
C GLY A 18 -36.72 42.40 -1.22
N ILE A 19 -36.18 41.20 -1.48
CA ILE A 19 -36.71 40.26 -2.46
C ILE A 19 -37.67 39.27 -1.78
N MET A 20 -38.93 39.24 -2.17
CA MET A 20 -39.88 38.25 -1.69
C MET A 20 -39.77 36.98 -2.54
N ILE A 21 -39.41 35.86 -1.90
CA ILE A 21 -39.32 34.54 -2.54
C ILE A 21 -40.35 33.61 -1.91
N GLN A 22 -41.33 33.20 -2.70
CA GLN A 22 -42.38 32.27 -2.28
C GLN A 22 -42.30 30.96 -3.08
N ASN A 23 -43.07 29.96 -2.65
CA ASN A 23 -43.19 28.68 -3.35
C ASN A 23 -41.90 27.82 -3.41
N LYS A 24 -41.05 27.93 -2.37
CA LYS A 24 -39.77 27.17 -2.30
C LYS A 24 -39.96 25.65 -2.14
N CYS A 25 -41.10 25.23 -1.60
CA CYS A 25 -41.41 23.84 -1.30
C CYS A 25 -42.83 23.48 -1.75
N GLU A 26 -43.02 22.24 -2.16
CA GLU A 26 -44.31 21.63 -2.41
C GLU A 26 -44.51 20.40 -1.54
N THR A 27 -45.75 20.05 -1.29
CA THR A 27 -46.10 18.79 -0.65
C THR A 27 -46.54 17.82 -1.73
N VAL A 28 -45.79 16.73 -1.89
CA VAL A 28 -46.07 15.64 -2.83
C VAL A 28 -46.55 14.41 -2.07
N GLY A 29 -47.55 13.72 -2.62
CA GLY A 29 -48.16 12.53 -2.02
C GLY A 29 -49.57 12.76 -1.48
N PHE A 30 -50.26 11.66 -1.16
CA PHE A 30 -51.65 11.63 -0.70
C PHE A 30 -51.75 10.86 0.61
N GLY A 31 -52.66 11.25 1.51
CA GLY A 31 -52.83 10.63 2.83
C GLY A 31 -51.60 10.77 3.75
N ASP A 32 -51.21 9.67 4.39
CA ASP A 32 -50.08 9.62 5.35
C ASP A 32 -48.69 9.66 4.69
N ASN A 33 -48.61 9.53 3.36
CA ASN A 33 -47.36 9.56 2.58
C ASN A 33 -46.97 10.96 2.07
N LYS A 34 -47.48 12.03 2.68
CA LYS A 34 -47.12 13.41 2.32
C LYS A 34 -45.65 13.68 2.61
N LYS A 35 -44.90 14.10 1.59
CA LYS A 35 -43.49 14.51 1.71
C LYS A 35 -43.34 15.93 1.21
N VAL A 36 -42.65 16.76 1.98
CA VAL A 36 -42.28 18.11 1.55
C VAL A 36 -41.02 18.02 0.69
N ARG A 37 -41.12 18.46 -0.57
CA ARG A 37 -40.02 18.51 -1.54
C ARG A 37 -39.70 19.97 -1.86
N LYS A 38 -38.41 20.29 -2.03
CA LYS A 38 -37.97 21.59 -2.55
C LYS A 38 -38.27 21.70 -4.05
N ARG A 39 -38.88 22.81 -4.47
CA ARG A 39 -39.10 23.14 -5.89
C ARG A 39 -37.81 23.64 -6.54
N ASN A 40 -37.74 23.48 -7.86
CA ASN A 40 -36.67 24.06 -8.67
C ASN A 40 -36.74 25.60 -8.58
N LYS A 41 -35.60 26.28 -8.75
CA LYS A 41 -35.52 27.74 -8.54
C LYS A 41 -36.33 28.51 -9.58
N GLU A 42 -36.49 27.93 -10.77
CA GLU A 42 -37.24 28.48 -11.90
C GLU A 42 -38.75 28.56 -11.59
N ASP A 43 -39.26 27.69 -10.71
CA ASP A 43 -40.67 27.65 -10.31
C ASP A 43 -40.97 28.55 -9.09
N TRP A 44 -39.95 29.25 -8.57
CA TRP A 44 -40.12 30.14 -7.42
C TRP A 44 -40.75 31.46 -7.86
N SER A 45 -41.70 31.94 -7.07
CA SER A 45 -42.27 33.27 -7.28
C SER A 45 -41.35 34.29 -6.61
N VAL A 46 -40.65 35.07 -7.43
CA VAL A 46 -39.68 36.09 -6.99
C VAL A 46 -40.23 37.47 -7.32
N VAL A 47 -40.43 38.31 -6.30
CA VAL A 47 -40.88 39.70 -6.44
C VAL A 47 -39.89 40.62 -5.76
N GLU A 48 -39.25 41.50 -6.53
CA GLU A 48 -38.30 42.49 -6.02
C GLU A 48 -39.03 43.69 -5.39
N GLY A 49 -38.50 44.24 -4.30
CA GLY A 49 -39.02 45.45 -3.65
C GLY A 49 -40.29 45.25 -2.82
N ALA A 50 -40.76 44.01 -2.63
CA ALA A 50 -41.97 43.71 -1.88
C ALA A 50 -41.78 43.79 -0.34
N ILE A 51 -40.53 43.78 0.14
CA ILE A 51 -40.18 43.82 1.56
C ILE A 51 -39.21 44.99 1.78
N PRO A 52 -39.33 45.76 2.88
CA PRO A 52 -38.35 46.79 3.24
C PRO A 52 -36.93 46.22 3.30
N ARG A 53 -36.01 46.85 2.59
CA ARG A 53 -34.61 46.45 2.53
C ARG A 53 -33.90 46.71 3.86
N ILE A 54 -33.16 45.71 4.34
CA ILE A 54 -32.38 45.79 5.59
C ILE A 54 -30.89 45.99 5.29
N VAL A 55 -30.36 45.38 4.22
CA VAL A 55 -28.95 45.46 3.79
C VAL A 55 -28.83 45.86 2.32
N SER A 56 -27.73 46.53 1.97
CA SER A 56 -27.42 46.85 0.57
C SER A 56 -27.03 45.60 -0.22
N ASP A 57 -27.23 45.64 -1.54
CA ASP A 57 -26.85 44.53 -2.42
C ASP A 57 -25.34 44.27 -2.35
N GLU A 58 -24.54 45.34 -2.32
CA GLU A 58 -23.08 45.28 -2.21
C GLU A 58 -22.63 44.56 -0.94
N MET A 59 -23.19 44.92 0.22
CA MET A 59 -22.83 44.31 1.51
C MET A 59 -23.24 42.83 1.54
N PHE A 60 -24.44 42.50 1.06
CA PHE A 60 -24.91 41.12 1.00
C PHE A 60 -24.03 40.26 0.08
N ASP A 61 -23.68 40.78 -1.08
CA ASP A 61 -22.88 40.06 -2.07
C ASP A 61 -21.43 39.89 -1.58
N GLU A 62 -20.87 40.89 -0.89
CA GLU A 62 -19.53 40.82 -0.29
C GLU A 62 -19.45 39.76 0.81
N VAL A 63 -20.39 39.75 1.76
CA VAL A 63 -20.42 38.76 2.85
C VAL A 63 -20.60 37.34 2.29
N ASN A 64 -21.49 37.16 1.30
CA ASN A 64 -21.68 35.86 0.67
C ASN A 64 -20.48 35.41 -0.17
N LYS A 65 -19.72 36.36 -0.74
CA LYS A 65 -18.44 36.07 -1.38
C LYS A 65 -17.42 35.61 -0.35
N MET A 66 -17.32 36.25 0.82
CA MET A 66 -16.44 35.80 1.91
C MET A 66 -16.80 34.38 2.39
N LEU A 67 -18.08 34.08 2.60
CA LEU A 67 -18.53 32.72 2.98
C LEU A 67 -18.18 31.67 1.91
N ARG A 68 -18.28 32.00 0.62
CA ARG A 68 -17.87 31.10 -0.47
C ARG A 68 -16.35 30.91 -0.51
N VAL A 69 -15.59 31.97 -0.23
CA VAL A 69 -14.13 31.91 -0.14
C VAL A 69 -13.70 31.12 1.08
N GLU A 70 -14.36 31.22 2.24
CA GLU A 70 -14.09 30.35 3.40
C GLU A 70 -14.46 28.89 3.11
N ALA A 71 -15.61 28.64 2.45
CA ALA A 71 -15.99 27.29 2.06
C ALA A 71 -15.01 26.64 1.06
N ARG A 72 -14.37 27.44 0.20
CA ARG A 72 -13.31 27.01 -0.73
C ARG A 72 -11.89 27.08 -0.12
N GLY A 73 -11.71 27.95 0.86
CA GLY A 73 -10.51 28.32 1.59
C GLY A 73 -10.35 27.56 2.90
N ILE A 74 -11.17 26.52 3.11
CA ILE A 74 -10.65 25.26 3.63
C ILE A 74 -9.66 24.74 2.59
N GLU A 75 -8.52 25.43 2.46
CA GLU A 75 -7.26 24.77 2.21
C GLU A 75 -7.25 23.61 3.19
N LYS A 76 -7.47 22.41 2.65
CA LYS A 76 -7.23 21.16 3.36
C LYS A 76 -5.83 21.34 3.93
N SER A 77 -5.74 21.63 5.23
CA SER A 77 -4.49 21.78 5.97
C SER A 77 -3.41 20.96 5.28
N THR A 78 -2.46 21.65 4.65
CA THR A 78 -1.43 21.06 3.77
C THR A 78 -0.45 20.19 4.55
N LYS A 79 -0.72 19.93 5.84
CA LYS A 79 -0.20 18.76 6.53
C LYS A 79 -0.94 17.56 5.97
N LYS A 80 -0.29 16.81 5.05
CA LYS A 80 -0.71 15.43 4.72
C LYS A 80 -1.04 14.74 6.03
N ARG A 81 -2.34 14.57 6.32
CA ARG A 81 -2.76 13.87 7.53
C ARG A 81 -2.25 12.45 7.36
N LYS A 82 -1.38 12.00 8.27
CA LYS A 82 -0.88 10.61 8.29
C LYS A 82 -2.04 9.67 8.01
N LYS A 83 -1.85 8.71 7.10
CA LYS A 83 -2.92 7.80 6.72
C LYS A 83 -3.49 7.10 7.95
N ASN A 84 -4.80 7.23 8.14
CA ASN A 84 -5.51 6.51 9.19
C ASN A 84 -5.85 5.09 8.69
N LEU A 85 -5.22 4.10 9.32
CA LEU A 85 -5.36 2.67 9.04
C LEU A 85 -6.43 1.98 9.92
N PHE A 86 -6.93 2.65 10.96
CA PHE A 86 -7.85 2.06 11.92
C PHE A 86 -9.31 2.05 11.41
N ILE A 87 -9.92 0.88 11.38
CA ILE A 87 -11.24 0.61 10.83
C ILE A 87 -12.13 -0.11 11.85
N CYS A 88 -13.41 0.24 11.86
CA CYS A 88 -14.44 -0.45 12.63
C CYS A 88 -14.83 -1.77 11.94
N PRO A 89 -14.65 -2.95 12.56
CA PRO A 89 -15.01 -4.24 11.97
C PRO A 89 -16.51 -4.35 11.65
N TYR A 90 -17.37 -3.79 12.51
CA TYR A 90 -18.84 -3.91 12.36
C TYR A 90 -19.46 -3.03 11.27
N CYS A 91 -18.80 -1.97 10.81
CA CYS A 91 -19.40 -1.05 9.82
C CYS A 91 -18.45 -0.59 8.72
N GLY A 92 -17.20 -1.05 8.74
CA GLY A 92 -16.18 -0.73 7.74
C GLY A 92 -15.74 0.74 7.69
N ARG A 93 -16.25 1.61 8.57
CA ARG A 93 -15.87 3.03 8.61
C ARG A 93 -14.56 3.22 9.38
N LYS A 94 -13.77 4.21 8.97
CA LYS A 94 -12.55 4.62 9.70
C LYS A 94 -12.89 5.14 11.09
N LEU A 95 -12.09 4.76 12.08
CA LEU A 95 -12.23 5.25 13.45
C LEU A 95 -11.77 6.70 13.54
N MET A 96 -12.40 7.46 14.43
CA MET A 96 -12.09 8.86 14.69
C MET A 96 -11.54 9.03 16.10
N ASN A 97 -10.73 10.06 16.30
CA ASN A 97 -10.27 10.43 17.63
C ASN A 97 -11.45 10.98 18.46
N SER A 98 -11.46 10.69 19.75
CA SER A 98 -12.27 11.38 20.73
C SER A 98 -11.84 12.85 20.84
N SER A 99 -12.69 13.67 21.47
CA SER A 99 -12.41 15.08 21.74
C SER A 99 -11.32 15.31 22.80
N ALA A 100 -10.77 14.24 23.41
CA ALA A 100 -9.70 14.37 24.38
C ALA A 100 -8.40 14.84 23.69
N VAL A 101 -7.84 15.94 24.17
CA VAL A 101 -6.68 16.60 23.54
C VAL A 101 -5.39 15.80 23.76
N CYS A 102 -5.11 15.35 24.99
CA CYS A 102 -3.85 14.68 25.33
C CYS A 102 -3.90 13.16 25.17
N THR A 103 -5.07 12.54 25.40
CA THR A 103 -5.24 11.07 25.35
C THR A 103 -6.41 10.70 24.44
N PRO A 104 -6.28 10.95 23.12
CA PRO A 104 -7.35 10.66 22.17
C PRO A 104 -7.62 9.15 22.14
N LYS A 105 -8.90 8.81 22.15
CA LYS A 105 -9.40 7.44 22.02
C LYS A 105 -9.96 7.21 20.63
N LEU A 106 -9.78 6.02 20.08
CA LEU A 106 -10.37 5.65 18.81
C LEU A 106 -11.83 5.23 19.02
N LEU A 107 -12.74 5.89 18.30
CA LEU A 107 -14.18 5.70 18.40
C LEU A 107 -14.80 5.57 17.00
N CYS A 108 -15.84 4.74 16.90
CA CYS A 108 -16.59 4.62 15.65
C CYS A 108 -17.47 5.86 15.40
N PRO A 109 -17.45 6.47 14.20
CA PRO A 109 -18.34 7.60 13.85
C PRO A 109 -19.83 7.27 13.98
N LYS A 110 -20.21 6.02 13.74
CA LYS A 110 -21.60 5.56 13.81
C LYS A 110 -22.19 5.72 15.22
N ARG A 111 -21.34 5.79 16.27
CA ARG A 111 -21.73 6.05 17.66
C ARG A 111 -22.51 7.37 17.84
N ARG A 112 -22.28 8.37 16.98
CA ARG A 112 -23.03 9.65 17.03
C ARG A 112 -24.41 9.55 16.39
N MET A 113 -24.59 8.60 15.46
CA MET A 113 -25.81 8.45 14.65
C MET A 113 -26.77 7.41 15.24
N VAL A 114 -26.22 6.36 15.86
CA VAL A 114 -26.98 5.23 16.41
C VAL A 114 -26.56 5.02 17.87
N ARG A 115 -27.53 4.94 18.78
CA ARG A 115 -27.30 4.81 20.23
C ARG A 115 -27.19 3.37 20.74
N THR A 116 -27.65 2.38 19.97
CA THR A 116 -27.57 0.94 20.30
C THR A 116 -26.92 0.15 19.15
N GLY A 117 -26.00 -0.78 19.44
CA GLY A 117 -25.24 -1.57 18.46
C GLY A 117 -23.76 -1.76 18.77
N GLU A 118 -23.15 -2.79 18.18
CA GLU A 118 -21.78 -3.25 18.46
C GLU A 118 -20.70 -2.18 18.21
N CYS A 119 -20.95 -1.24 17.28
CA CYS A 119 -20.06 -0.11 17.01
C CYS A 119 -19.79 0.80 18.21
N GLN A 120 -20.67 0.82 19.23
CA GLN A 120 -20.49 1.67 20.42
C GLN A 120 -19.48 1.10 21.41
N GLN A 121 -19.22 -0.20 21.34
CA GLN A 121 -18.32 -0.91 22.25
C GLN A 121 -16.84 -0.73 21.84
N ILE A 122 -16.57 -0.26 20.61
CA ILE A 122 -15.20 0.06 20.17
C ILE A 122 -14.66 1.23 20.97
N PHE A 123 -13.64 0.93 21.77
CA PHE A 123 -12.96 1.90 22.62
C PHE A 123 -11.53 1.45 22.89
N MET A 124 -10.55 2.22 22.39
CA MET A 124 -9.13 1.98 22.66
C MET A 124 -8.37 3.29 22.69
N LEU A 125 -7.33 3.39 23.52
CA LEU A 125 -6.42 4.54 23.48
C LEU A 125 -5.64 4.52 22.17
N LYS A 126 -5.49 5.69 21.53
CA LYS A 126 -4.78 5.77 20.25
C LYS A 126 -3.32 5.32 20.40
N SER A 127 -2.64 5.72 21.47
CA SER A 127 -1.26 5.29 21.74
C SER A 127 -1.17 3.77 21.88
N GLU A 128 -2.02 3.16 22.71
CA GLU A 128 -2.09 1.71 22.89
C GLU A 128 -2.31 0.98 21.56
N ALA A 129 -3.22 1.48 20.71
CA ALA A 129 -3.48 0.91 19.40
C ALA A 129 -2.25 1.02 18.47
N GLN A 130 -1.54 2.14 18.53
CA GLN A 130 -0.34 2.37 17.72
C GLN A 130 0.83 1.49 18.16
N ASP A 131 1.02 1.34 19.46
CA ASP A 131 2.09 0.52 20.04
C ASP A 131 1.88 -0.96 19.71
N LYS A 132 0.66 -1.48 19.91
CA LYS A 132 0.30 -2.86 19.55
C LYS A 132 0.48 -3.15 18.05
N VAL A 133 0.05 -2.22 17.18
CA VAL A 133 0.24 -2.40 15.72
C VAL A 133 1.72 -2.43 15.37
N LEU A 134 2.54 -1.57 16.00
CA LEU A 134 3.98 -1.54 15.77
C LEU A 134 4.64 -2.86 16.20
N GLU A 135 4.27 -3.37 17.37
CA GLU A 135 4.77 -4.65 17.91
C GLU A 135 4.43 -5.83 16.99
N ILE A 136 3.16 -5.98 16.62
CA ILE A 136 2.69 -7.04 15.70
C ILE A 136 3.43 -6.94 14.35
N THR A 137 3.60 -5.73 13.82
CA THR A 137 4.31 -5.53 12.55
C THR A 137 5.77 -5.95 12.65
N LYS A 138 6.44 -5.62 13.76
CA LYS A 138 7.84 -6.01 13.99
C LYS A 138 8.00 -7.52 14.07
N GLU A 139 7.12 -8.20 14.80
CA GLU A 139 7.14 -9.65 14.90
C GLU A 139 6.98 -10.31 13.53
N ILE A 140 5.97 -9.89 12.77
CA ILE A 140 5.71 -10.44 11.44
C ILE A 140 6.89 -10.16 10.50
N CYS A 141 7.48 -8.96 10.51
CA CYS A 141 8.67 -8.68 9.71
C CYS A 141 9.85 -9.61 10.09
N ARG A 142 10.09 -9.88 11.37
CA ARG A 142 11.15 -10.80 11.80
C ARG A 142 10.90 -12.22 11.32
N THR A 143 9.68 -12.72 11.42
CA THR A 143 9.32 -14.06 10.93
C THR A 143 9.50 -14.17 9.42
N LEU A 144 9.10 -13.15 8.65
CA LEU A 144 9.27 -13.12 7.20
C LEU A 144 10.74 -13.08 6.77
N ILE A 145 11.59 -12.35 7.50
CA ILE A 145 13.03 -12.35 7.27
C ILE A 145 13.60 -13.76 7.46
N GLN A 146 13.28 -14.41 8.59
CA GLN A 146 13.73 -15.78 8.87
C GLN A 146 13.26 -16.77 7.80
N GLU A 147 12.02 -16.67 7.33
CA GLU A 147 11.52 -17.50 6.24
C GLU A 147 12.30 -17.31 4.94
N GLU A 148 12.62 -16.06 4.57
CA GLU A 148 13.38 -15.81 3.35
C GLU A 148 14.84 -16.25 3.49
N GLU A 149 15.46 -16.09 4.65
CA GLU A 149 16.80 -16.63 4.93
C GLU A 149 16.83 -18.16 4.83
N LEU A 150 15.80 -18.85 5.33
CA LEU A 150 15.67 -20.30 5.19
C LEU A 150 15.42 -20.74 3.73
N LYS A 151 14.63 -19.96 2.96
CA LYS A 151 14.42 -20.20 1.53
C LYS A 151 15.70 -19.99 0.73
N LYS A 152 16.50 -18.96 1.05
CA LYS A 152 17.85 -18.76 0.48
C LYS A 152 18.74 -19.96 0.80
N ALA A 153 18.91 -20.27 2.09
CA ALA A 153 19.78 -21.37 2.52
C ALA A 153 19.41 -22.72 1.89
N SER A 154 18.12 -23.00 1.67
CA SER A 154 17.66 -24.25 1.05
C SER A 154 17.80 -24.27 -0.48
N LYS A 155 17.54 -23.14 -1.16
CA LYS A 155 17.77 -23.00 -2.61
C LYS A 155 19.25 -23.02 -2.95
N ASP A 156 20.05 -22.25 -2.23
CA ASP A 156 21.50 -22.16 -2.43
C ASP A 156 22.12 -23.52 -2.20
N LYS A 157 21.77 -24.22 -1.11
CA LYS A 157 22.34 -25.54 -0.84
C LYS A 157 22.00 -26.58 -1.92
N ARG A 158 20.79 -26.59 -2.50
CA ARG A 158 20.43 -27.54 -3.57
C ARG A 158 21.04 -27.17 -4.92
N LYS A 159 21.07 -25.88 -5.23
CA LYS A 159 21.55 -25.38 -6.52
C LYS A 159 23.08 -25.38 -6.58
N VAL A 160 23.76 -24.95 -5.52
CA VAL A 160 25.23 -25.05 -5.38
C VAL A 160 25.67 -26.50 -5.50
N THR A 161 25.01 -27.47 -4.85
CA THR A 161 25.39 -28.89 -5.01
C THR A 161 25.20 -29.42 -6.42
N SER A 162 24.22 -28.90 -7.18
CA SER A 162 23.96 -29.31 -8.56
C SER A 162 24.93 -28.66 -9.53
N ASP A 163 25.17 -27.36 -9.38
CA ASP A 163 26.05 -26.58 -10.24
C ASP A 163 27.53 -26.93 -9.99
N GLU A 164 27.94 -27.17 -8.74
CA GLU A 164 29.29 -27.70 -8.40
C GLU A 164 29.52 -29.08 -9.01
N TYR A 165 28.51 -29.95 -8.98
CA TYR A 165 28.60 -31.28 -9.61
C TYR A 165 28.76 -31.15 -11.13
N LEU A 166 27.95 -30.31 -11.78
CA LEU A 166 28.04 -30.06 -13.22
C LEU A 166 29.38 -29.43 -13.63
N ILE A 167 29.89 -28.48 -12.85
CA ILE A 167 31.23 -27.89 -13.04
C ILE A 167 32.31 -28.97 -12.90
N SER A 168 32.18 -29.90 -11.94
CA SER A 168 33.13 -30.98 -11.75
C SER A 168 33.15 -31.96 -12.94
N GLU A 169 31.97 -32.24 -13.51
CA GLU A 169 31.82 -33.11 -14.67
C GLU A 169 32.40 -32.47 -15.94
N LEU A 170 32.11 -31.19 -16.18
CA LEU A 170 32.68 -30.43 -17.30
C LEU A 170 34.20 -30.32 -17.21
N LYS A 171 34.75 -30.13 -16.00
CA LYS A 171 36.21 -30.12 -15.78
C LYS A 171 36.84 -31.49 -16.04
N ALA A 172 36.20 -32.57 -15.59
CA ALA A 172 36.68 -33.92 -15.86
C ALA A 172 36.69 -34.24 -17.37
N GLU A 173 35.71 -33.75 -18.12
CA GLU A 173 35.65 -33.90 -19.57
C GLU A 173 36.70 -33.04 -20.28
N TYR A 174 36.91 -31.80 -19.83
CA TYR A 174 38.01 -30.94 -20.29
C TYR A 174 39.36 -31.63 -20.10
N ASP A 175 39.62 -32.20 -18.92
CA ASP A 175 40.86 -32.91 -18.62
C ASP A 175 41.03 -34.17 -19.48
N ARG A 176 39.94 -34.91 -19.78
CA ARG A 176 39.99 -36.05 -20.71
C ARG A 176 40.41 -35.63 -22.10
N ILE A 177 39.77 -34.60 -22.65
CA ILE A 177 40.05 -34.13 -24.01
C ILE A 177 41.45 -33.53 -24.07
N SER A 178 41.85 -32.76 -23.05
CA SER A 178 43.21 -32.22 -22.91
C SER A 178 44.25 -33.34 -22.91
N ASN A 179 44.07 -34.38 -22.08
CA ASN A 179 44.97 -35.54 -22.07
C ASN A 179 44.95 -36.32 -23.40
N SER A 180 43.80 -36.38 -24.10
CA SER A 180 43.70 -37.01 -25.41
C SER A 180 44.54 -36.28 -26.47
N THR A 181 44.64 -34.94 -26.42
CA THR A 181 45.47 -34.17 -27.36
C THR A 181 46.96 -34.53 -27.25
N VAL A 182 47.44 -34.78 -26.03
CA VAL A 182 48.81 -35.24 -25.77
C VAL A 182 49.04 -36.63 -26.35
N SER A 183 48.08 -37.55 -26.16
CA SER A 183 48.13 -38.90 -26.73
C SER A 183 48.05 -38.92 -28.26
N CYS A 184 47.25 -38.03 -28.86
CA CYS A 184 47.14 -37.89 -30.31
C CYS A 184 48.46 -37.43 -30.93
N TYR A 185 49.19 -36.53 -30.27
CA TYR A 185 50.54 -36.13 -30.72
C TYR A 185 51.55 -37.28 -30.65
N GLN A 186 51.51 -38.10 -29.59
CA GLN A 186 52.36 -39.29 -29.49
C GLN A 186 52.06 -40.29 -30.60
N SER A 187 50.78 -40.55 -30.88
CA SER A 187 50.35 -41.46 -31.95
C SER A 187 50.73 -40.97 -33.35
N TYR A 188 50.69 -39.66 -33.58
CA TYR A 188 51.21 -39.05 -34.83
C TYR A 188 52.72 -39.27 -34.97
N ARG A 189 53.51 -39.10 -33.89
CA ARG A 189 54.96 -39.38 -33.90
C ARG A 189 55.29 -40.84 -34.16
N GLU A 190 54.42 -41.76 -33.75
CA GLU A 190 54.53 -43.20 -34.03
C GLU A 190 54.08 -43.59 -35.45
N GLY A 191 53.62 -42.62 -36.27
CA GLY A 191 53.22 -42.85 -37.65
C GLY A 191 51.82 -43.43 -37.83
N LYS A 192 50.98 -43.43 -36.79
CA LYS A 192 49.60 -43.96 -36.84
C LYS A 192 48.61 -43.05 -37.57
N TYR A 193 48.98 -41.79 -37.78
CA TYR A 193 48.15 -40.78 -38.44
C TYR A 193 48.91 -40.09 -39.57
N THR A 194 48.19 -39.73 -40.63
CA THR A 194 48.69 -38.78 -41.63
C THR A 194 48.70 -37.35 -41.06
N LYS A 195 49.46 -36.46 -41.70
CA LYS A 195 49.57 -35.06 -41.27
C LYS A 195 48.21 -34.35 -41.31
N GLU A 196 47.43 -34.62 -42.33
CA GLU A 196 46.11 -34.04 -42.56
C GLU A 196 45.11 -34.49 -41.48
N GLU A 197 45.11 -35.78 -41.15
CA GLU A 197 44.27 -36.34 -40.07
C GLU A 197 44.62 -35.75 -38.70
N TYR A 198 45.91 -35.63 -38.38
CA TYR A 198 46.36 -35.04 -37.11
C TYR A 198 45.97 -33.56 -37.00
N VAL A 199 46.11 -32.78 -38.08
CA VAL A 199 45.73 -31.36 -38.09
C VAL A 199 44.23 -31.20 -37.87
N GLN A 200 43.41 -32.04 -38.50
CA GLN A 200 41.96 -32.02 -38.31
C GLN A 200 41.60 -32.37 -36.86
N LEU A 201 42.15 -33.45 -36.32
CA LEU A 201 41.89 -33.90 -34.95
C LEU A 201 42.28 -32.86 -33.89
N ARG A 202 43.44 -32.21 -34.10
CA ARG A 202 43.92 -31.12 -33.24
C ARG A 202 42.95 -29.94 -33.25
N LYS A 203 42.45 -29.57 -34.42
CA LYS A 203 41.50 -28.47 -34.57
C LYS A 203 40.19 -28.78 -33.83
N THR A 204 39.64 -29.97 -34.01
CA THR A 204 38.40 -30.40 -33.34
C THR A 204 38.55 -30.41 -31.82
N ASN A 205 39.66 -30.95 -31.30
CA ASN A 205 39.90 -30.96 -29.85
C ASN A 205 40.08 -29.55 -29.30
N GLN A 206 40.71 -28.65 -30.05
CA GLN A 206 40.91 -27.26 -29.63
C GLN A 206 39.58 -26.48 -29.60
N GLU A 207 38.67 -26.74 -30.55
CA GLU A 207 37.31 -26.19 -30.54
C GLU A 207 36.49 -26.72 -29.35
N LEU A 208 36.57 -28.02 -29.05
CA LEU A 208 35.89 -28.61 -27.89
C LEU A 208 36.41 -28.07 -26.55
N LEU A 209 37.72 -27.90 -26.41
CA LEU A 209 38.32 -27.35 -25.19
C LEU A 209 37.87 -25.90 -24.96
N ALA A 210 37.85 -25.09 -26.02
CA ALA A 210 37.37 -23.71 -25.93
C ALA A 210 35.88 -23.63 -25.56
N ASP A 211 35.05 -24.53 -26.12
CA ASP A 211 33.63 -24.59 -25.78
C ASP A 211 33.40 -25.01 -24.32
N LEU A 212 34.11 -26.04 -23.84
CA LEU A 212 34.04 -26.47 -22.44
C LEU A 212 34.53 -25.39 -21.47
N GLU A 213 35.59 -24.66 -21.82
CA GLU A 213 36.13 -23.58 -21.00
C GLU A 213 35.12 -22.41 -20.89
N ASN A 214 34.44 -22.06 -21.98
CA ASN A 214 33.35 -21.09 -21.97
C ASN A 214 32.17 -21.56 -21.12
N GLN A 215 31.75 -22.83 -21.25
CA GLN A 215 30.66 -23.37 -20.45
C GLN A 215 30.97 -23.38 -18.95
N ILE A 216 32.22 -23.70 -18.57
CA ILE A 216 32.68 -23.64 -17.17
C ILE A 216 32.66 -22.20 -16.66
N SER A 217 33.18 -21.24 -17.45
CA SER A 217 33.19 -19.82 -17.08
C SER A 217 31.78 -19.26 -16.90
N ASP A 218 30.88 -19.52 -17.85
CA ASP A 218 29.48 -19.06 -17.81
C ASP A 218 28.74 -19.60 -16.59
N LEU A 219 28.96 -20.88 -16.23
CA LEU A 219 28.34 -21.49 -15.06
C LEU A 219 28.92 -20.90 -13.76
N GLN A 220 30.23 -20.68 -13.70
CA GLN A 220 30.87 -20.06 -12.54
C GLN A 220 30.38 -18.61 -12.33
N GLU A 221 30.22 -17.84 -13.40
CA GLU A 221 29.70 -16.48 -13.32
C GLU A 221 28.22 -16.44 -12.91
N LYS A 222 27.40 -17.39 -13.38
CA LYS A 222 26.00 -17.54 -12.94
C LYS A 222 25.87 -17.93 -11.47
N VAL A 223 26.81 -18.70 -10.93
CA VAL A 223 26.87 -19.02 -9.50
C VAL A 223 27.28 -17.80 -8.68
N ALA A 224 28.21 -16.97 -9.19
CA ALA A 224 28.66 -15.76 -8.51
C ALA A 224 27.62 -14.62 -8.52
N ASN A 225 26.80 -14.52 -9.57
CA ASN A 225 25.81 -13.45 -9.76
C ASN A 225 24.38 -13.82 -9.33
N GLN A 226 24.22 -14.67 -8.30
CA GLN A 226 22.88 -15.04 -7.80
C GLN A 226 22.05 -13.81 -7.38
N GLU A 227 20.77 -13.82 -7.71
CA GLU A 227 19.91 -12.64 -7.86
C GLU A 227 19.75 -11.74 -6.60
N PRO A 228 19.85 -10.40 -6.75
CA PRO A 228 19.69 -9.42 -5.68
C PRO A 228 18.24 -9.23 -5.20
N ASP A 229 17.23 -9.77 -5.90
CA ASP A 229 15.79 -9.52 -5.63
C ASP A 229 15.35 -9.96 -4.22
N SER A 230 15.97 -11.04 -3.73
CA SER A 230 15.75 -11.55 -2.38
C SER A 230 16.45 -10.72 -1.30
N GLU A 231 17.50 -9.99 -1.65
CA GLU A 231 18.27 -9.12 -0.76
C GLU A 231 17.54 -7.80 -0.52
N GLU A 232 17.04 -7.17 -1.59
CA GLU A 232 16.23 -5.95 -1.50
C GLU A 232 14.97 -6.17 -0.64
N LYS A 233 14.35 -7.35 -0.75
CA LYS A 233 13.17 -7.69 0.07
C LYS A 233 13.51 -7.84 1.55
N ILE A 234 14.65 -8.45 1.88
CA ILE A 234 15.12 -8.58 3.28
C ILE A 234 15.49 -7.21 3.84
N GLU A 235 16.16 -6.36 3.06
CA GLU A 235 16.50 -5.00 3.46
C GLU A 235 15.25 -4.17 3.77
N GLN A 236 14.24 -4.22 2.90
CA GLN A 236 12.97 -3.52 3.13
C GLN A 236 12.26 -4.01 4.40
N LEU A 237 12.16 -5.34 4.62
CA LEU A 237 11.57 -5.90 5.84
C LEU A 237 12.35 -5.49 7.09
N THR A 238 13.68 -5.42 6.98
CA THR A 238 14.57 -5.00 8.06
C THR A 238 14.31 -3.54 8.43
N GLN A 239 14.17 -2.65 7.44
CA GLN A 239 13.82 -1.24 7.67
C GLN A 239 12.48 -1.10 8.41
N TYR A 240 11.46 -1.88 8.06
CA TYR A 240 10.18 -1.86 8.77
C TYR A 240 10.30 -2.38 10.22
N SER A 241 11.16 -3.38 10.47
CA SER A 241 11.37 -3.94 11.81
C SER A 241 12.06 -2.96 12.78
N MET A 242 12.83 -2.00 12.25
CA MET A 242 13.58 -1.00 13.03
C MET A 242 12.76 0.25 13.38
N LEU A 243 11.49 0.35 12.96
CA LEU A 243 10.66 1.51 13.27
C LEU A 243 10.45 1.69 14.79
N GLU A 244 10.92 2.79 15.36
CA GLU A 244 10.72 3.08 16.80
C GLU A 244 9.33 3.65 17.10
N GLN A 245 8.72 4.32 16.13
CA GLN A 245 7.44 5.01 16.30
C GLN A 245 6.45 4.61 15.20
N TYR A 246 5.17 4.68 15.53
CA TYR A 246 4.10 4.47 14.57
C TYR A 246 4.13 5.55 13.48
N ASP A 247 4.38 5.11 12.24
CA ASP A 247 4.21 5.94 11.05
C ASP A 247 3.17 5.35 10.09
N GLY A 248 2.00 5.97 10.05
CA GLY A 248 0.89 5.51 9.21
C GLY A 248 1.17 5.57 7.70
N ASP A 249 2.12 6.40 7.24
CA ASP A 249 2.45 6.47 5.82
C ASP A 249 3.36 5.32 5.42
N VAL A 250 4.39 5.03 6.23
CA VAL A 250 5.29 3.89 6.04
C VAL A 250 4.53 2.57 6.21
N LEU A 251 3.76 2.44 7.29
CA LEU A 251 2.98 1.23 7.57
C LEU A 251 1.88 1.01 6.52
N SER A 252 1.41 2.05 5.83
CA SER A 252 0.45 1.87 4.73
C SER A 252 1.01 1.12 3.52
N ASN A 253 2.33 0.95 3.42
CA ASN A 253 2.94 0.17 2.35
C ASN A 253 2.77 -1.33 2.58
N ILE A 254 2.78 -1.77 3.85
CA ILE A 254 2.71 -3.19 4.23
C ILE A 254 1.33 -3.58 4.79
N ILE A 255 0.64 -2.67 5.47
CA ILE A 255 -0.66 -2.88 6.11
C ILE A 255 -1.78 -2.33 5.22
N ASP A 256 -2.84 -3.12 5.03
CA ASP A 256 -4.07 -2.71 4.35
C ASP A 256 -5.01 -2.00 5.33
N LYS A 257 -5.34 -2.68 6.43
CA LYS A 257 -6.28 -2.19 7.44
C LYS A 257 -6.00 -2.77 8.82
N VAL A 258 -6.34 -2.00 9.85
CA VAL A 258 -6.28 -2.44 11.25
C VAL A 258 -7.70 -2.43 11.81
N LEU A 259 -8.19 -3.59 12.24
CA LEU A 259 -9.52 -3.74 12.84
C LEU A 259 -9.38 -3.75 14.36
N ILE A 260 -10.23 -2.98 15.05
CA ILE A 260 -10.27 -2.92 16.52
C ILE A 260 -11.60 -3.47 17.01
N TYR A 261 -11.52 -4.50 17.83
CA TYR A 261 -12.67 -5.15 18.47
C TYR A 261 -12.91 -4.62 19.88
N ASN A 262 -14.01 -5.05 20.48
CA ASN A 262 -14.51 -4.52 21.76
C ASN A 262 -13.64 -4.93 22.95
N ASP A 263 -12.97 -6.08 22.89
CA ASP A 263 -12.16 -6.63 23.97
C ASP A 263 -10.71 -6.12 23.96
N LYS A 264 -10.47 -5.01 23.26
CA LYS A 264 -9.13 -4.43 23.00
C LYS A 264 -8.23 -5.30 22.14
N ASP A 265 -8.82 -6.25 21.43
CA ASP A 265 -8.14 -7.04 20.41
C ASP A 265 -7.99 -6.23 19.13
N ILE A 266 -6.84 -6.41 18.49
CA ILE A 266 -6.48 -5.76 17.24
C ILE A 266 -6.15 -6.84 16.22
N GLU A 267 -6.76 -6.74 15.05
CA GLU A 267 -6.41 -7.56 13.90
C GLU A 267 -5.75 -6.67 12.84
N VAL A 268 -4.54 -7.03 12.44
CA VAL A 268 -3.76 -6.31 11.44
C VAL A 268 -3.82 -7.10 10.14
N VAL A 269 -4.43 -6.50 9.11
CA VAL A 269 -4.54 -7.11 7.78
C VAL A 269 -3.48 -6.49 6.88
N PHE A 270 -2.58 -7.33 6.37
CA PHE A 270 -1.48 -6.95 5.49
C PHE A 270 -1.88 -6.93 4.01
N LYS A 271 -1.14 -6.17 3.19
CA LYS A 271 -1.39 -6.03 1.76
C LYS A 271 -0.81 -7.22 0.99
N GLY A 272 -1.69 -8.13 0.56
CA GLY A 272 -1.41 -9.12 -0.47
C GLY A 272 -1.43 -10.57 0.00
N GLU A 273 -1.72 -11.49 -0.94
CA GLU A 273 -1.75 -12.95 -0.75
C GLU A 273 -0.39 -13.55 -0.32
N ASN A 274 0.69 -12.76 -0.35
CA ASN A 274 2.07 -13.19 -0.08
C ASN A 274 2.57 -12.95 1.35
N PHE A 275 1.82 -12.24 2.21
CA PHE A 275 2.30 -11.89 3.56
C PHE A 275 1.73 -12.76 4.69
N ILE A 276 0.57 -13.43 4.51
CA ILE A 276 -0.13 -14.13 5.60
C ILE A 276 -0.37 -15.63 5.33
N ARG A 277 -0.10 -16.16 4.12
CA ARG A 277 -0.54 -17.52 3.78
C ARG A 277 0.11 -18.68 4.57
N ASN A 278 1.06 -18.44 5.48
CA ASN A 278 1.74 -19.52 6.22
C ASN A 278 1.69 -19.41 7.76
N ALA A 279 0.81 -18.58 8.34
CA ALA A 279 0.69 -18.45 9.80
C ALA A 279 -0.68 -18.89 10.35
N VAL A 280 -1.28 -19.93 9.75
CA VAL A 280 -2.39 -20.69 10.34
C VAL A 280 -2.05 -22.17 10.28
#